data_AF-A0A8I1WP37-F1
#
_entry.id   AF-A0A8I1WP37-F1
#
_cell.length_a   1.000
_cell.length_b   1.000
_cell.length_c   1.000
_cell.angle_alpha   90.00
_cell.angle_beta   90.00
_cell.angle_gamma   90.00
#
_symmetry.space_group_name_H-M   'P 1'
#
loop_
_entity.id
_entity.type
_entity.pdbx_description
1 polymer ?
#
loop_
_entity_poly.entity_id
_entity_poly.type
_entity_poly.pdbx_seq_one_letter_code
_entity_poly.pdbx_strand_id
1 'polypeptide(L)'
;MDLKRFDNQCVRLTTASGEVYEGVVSYCCKDYVFHEYGQDQEALLLVPVLFYKNDIADIVSLEEVNGPFGHFSEKYGLLEKNCLEWGTDMIEEVFDTEDDIQILRMLACMNDNFQSLMERAVDGMAPWRLGSSTVQSKEEEDEQGYIYMEELENMLHTLVKYNRDDEVVKEAKGLLERIEEGMAQRRKRRE
;
A
#
# COMPACT_ATOMS: atom_id res chain seq x y z
N MET A 1 21.30 -16.82 -1.84
CA MET A 1 19.84 -16.98 -1.93
C MET A 1 19.45 -17.07 -3.40
N ASP A 2 18.61 -18.04 -3.77
CA ASP A 2 18.02 -18.15 -5.11
C ASP A 2 16.62 -17.53 -5.06
N LEU A 3 16.45 -16.35 -5.67
CA LEU A 3 15.19 -15.60 -5.62
C LEU A 3 14.17 -16.12 -6.63
N LYS A 4 14.66 -16.65 -7.77
CA LYS A 4 13.80 -17.10 -8.87
C LYS A 4 12.84 -18.22 -8.46
N ARG A 5 13.21 -19.03 -7.46
CA ARG A 5 12.35 -20.11 -6.95
C ARG A 5 11.07 -19.63 -6.25
N PHE A 6 11.00 -18.34 -5.91
CA PHE A 6 9.86 -17.73 -5.23
C PHE A 6 8.95 -16.95 -6.17
N ASP A 7 9.25 -16.96 -7.47
CA ASP A 7 8.45 -16.26 -8.47
C ASP A 7 6.98 -16.71 -8.43
N ASN A 8 6.07 -15.73 -8.35
CA ASN A 8 4.62 -15.90 -8.21
C ASN A 8 4.18 -16.71 -6.99
N GLN A 9 4.95 -16.67 -5.90
CA GLN A 9 4.56 -17.30 -4.64
C GLN A 9 4.20 -16.24 -3.60
N CYS A 10 3.28 -16.61 -2.72
CA CYS A 10 3.14 -15.91 -1.46
C CYS A 10 4.32 -16.23 -0.55
N VAL A 11 5.00 -15.19 -0.06
CA VAL A 11 6.17 -15.34 0.81
C VAL A 11 6.09 -14.44 2.02
N ARG A 12 6.83 -14.82 3.07
CA ARG A 12 7.29 -13.93 4.14
C ARG A 12 8.75 -13.57 3.87
N LEU A 13 9.00 -12.29 3.64
CA LEU A 13 10.32 -11.71 3.40
C LEU A 13 10.77 -10.98 4.66
N THR A 14 11.98 -11.24 5.13
CA THR A 14 12.63 -10.47 6.20
C THR A 14 13.78 -9.67 5.61
N THR A 15 13.78 -8.36 5.81
CA THR A 15 14.83 -7.47 5.30
C THR A 15 16.09 -7.55 6.17
N ALA A 16 17.20 -7.01 5.66
CA ALA A 16 18.45 -6.84 6.40
C ALA A 16 18.31 -5.92 7.64
N SER A 17 17.33 -5.01 7.63
CA SER A 17 16.93 -4.18 8.79
C SER A 17 16.10 -4.93 9.83
N GLY A 18 15.59 -6.12 9.50
CA GLY A 18 14.75 -6.95 10.37
C GLY A 18 13.24 -6.72 10.23
N GLU A 19 12.82 -5.94 9.22
CA GLU A 19 11.41 -5.73 8.91
C GLU A 19 10.84 -6.93 8.15
N VAL A 20 9.55 -7.23 8.35
CA VAL A 20 8.92 -8.45 7.84
C VAL A 20 7.75 -8.13 6.94
N TYR A 21 7.86 -8.47 5.66
CA TYR A 21 6.84 -8.24 4.64
C TYR A 21 6.20 -9.55 4.22
N GLU A 22 4.93 -9.50 3.83
CA GLU A 22 4.19 -10.67 3.36
C GLU A 22 3.31 -10.34 2.18
N GLY A 23 3.30 -11.21 1.18
CA GLY A 23 2.52 -11.04 -0.03
C GLY A 23 3.02 -11.89 -1.17
N VAL A 24 2.35 -11.77 -2.31
CA VAL A 24 2.78 -12.41 -3.55
C VAL A 24 3.97 -11.63 -4.10
N VAL A 25 5.02 -12.35 -4.52
CA VAL A 25 6.21 -11.74 -5.12
C VAL A 25 6.40 -12.17 -6.55
N SER A 26 6.91 -11.23 -7.35
CA SER A 26 7.36 -11.45 -8.73
C SER A 26 8.87 -11.37 -8.78
N TYR A 27 9.51 -12.31 -9.46
CA TYR A 27 10.96 -12.31 -9.63
C TYR A 27 11.38 -11.30 -10.70
N CYS A 28 12.27 -10.39 -10.33
CA CYS A 28 12.89 -9.44 -11.24
C CYS A 28 14.33 -9.87 -11.53
N CYS A 29 14.61 -10.19 -12.79
CA CYS A 29 15.95 -10.58 -13.20
C CYS A 29 16.92 -9.39 -13.16
N LYS A 30 18.21 -9.71 -13.00
CA LYS A 30 19.28 -8.72 -12.92
C LYS A 30 19.27 -7.69 -14.06
N ASP A 31 19.04 -8.13 -15.30
CA ASP A 31 19.02 -7.24 -16.46
C ASP A 31 17.87 -6.21 -16.36
N TYR A 32 16.66 -6.66 -16.01
CA TYR A 32 15.51 -5.79 -15.81
C TYR A 32 15.75 -4.80 -14.67
N VAL A 33 16.25 -5.27 -13.52
CA VAL A 33 16.52 -4.43 -12.36
C VAL A 33 17.58 -3.36 -12.68
N PHE A 34 18.61 -3.71 -13.45
CA PHE A 34 19.62 -2.75 -13.88
C PHE A 34 19.03 -1.69 -14.83
N HIS A 35 18.18 -2.09 -15.77
CA HIS A 35 17.60 -1.16 -16.75
C HIS A 35 16.54 -0.23 -16.16
N GLU A 36 15.67 -0.74 -15.28
CA GLU A 36 14.57 0.04 -14.69
C GLU A 36 14.99 0.81 -13.42
N TYR A 37 15.85 0.21 -12.58
CA TYR A 37 16.17 0.74 -11.26
C TYR A 37 17.66 1.04 -11.04
N GLY A 38 18.53 0.77 -12.03
CA GLY A 38 19.95 1.11 -11.99
C GLY A 38 20.81 0.24 -11.07
N GLN A 39 20.28 -0.89 -10.56
CA GLN A 39 20.98 -1.78 -9.62
C GLN A 39 21.43 -3.07 -10.29
N ASP A 40 22.70 -3.45 -10.08
CA ASP A 40 23.34 -4.62 -10.72
C ASP A 40 23.08 -5.94 -9.95
N GLN A 41 21.82 -6.22 -9.61
CA GLN A 41 21.42 -7.38 -8.82
C GLN A 41 20.00 -7.86 -9.15
N GLU A 42 19.67 -9.09 -8.77
CA GLU A 42 18.30 -9.61 -8.82
C GLU A 42 17.45 -8.96 -7.71
N ALA A 43 16.14 -8.98 -7.87
CA ALA A 43 15.20 -8.49 -6.87
C ALA A 43 13.91 -9.33 -6.83
N LEU A 44 13.15 -9.16 -5.77
CA LEU A 44 11.75 -9.57 -5.70
C LEU A 44 10.89 -8.32 -5.65
N LEU A 45 9.91 -8.24 -6.55
CA LEU A 45 8.88 -7.22 -6.50
C LEU A 45 7.72 -7.77 -5.68
N LEU A 46 7.53 -7.20 -4.50
CA LEU A 46 6.32 -7.36 -3.70
C LEU A 46 5.57 -6.04 -3.84
N VAL A 47 4.73 -5.92 -4.86
CA VAL A 47 4.19 -4.62 -5.27
C VAL A 47 3.62 -3.89 -4.04
N PRO A 48 3.95 -2.62 -3.79
CA PRO A 48 4.76 -1.75 -4.64
C PRO A 48 6.28 -1.82 -4.40
N VAL A 49 6.71 -2.56 -3.40
CA VAL A 49 8.08 -2.51 -2.90
C VAL A 49 8.97 -3.49 -3.66
N LEU A 50 10.06 -2.96 -4.22
CA LEU A 50 11.14 -3.74 -4.81
C LEU A 50 12.19 -4.08 -3.74
N PHE A 51 12.37 -5.37 -3.47
CA PHE A 51 13.38 -5.87 -2.55
C PHE A 51 14.60 -6.40 -3.30
N TYR A 52 15.70 -5.64 -3.26
CA TYR A 52 16.96 -6.08 -3.83
C TYR A 52 17.53 -7.28 -3.07
N LYS A 53 18.18 -8.20 -3.79
CA LYS A 53 18.78 -9.41 -3.21
C LYS A 53 19.64 -9.16 -1.98
N ASN A 54 20.41 -8.07 -1.96
CA ASN A 54 21.29 -7.74 -0.84
C ASN A 54 20.54 -7.20 0.39
N ASP A 55 19.32 -6.72 0.23
CA ASP A 55 18.49 -6.18 1.30
C ASP A 55 17.58 -7.26 1.94
N ILE A 56 17.61 -8.49 1.40
CA ILE A 56 16.82 -9.62 1.90
C ILE A 56 17.70 -10.46 2.84
N ALA A 57 17.34 -10.50 4.11
CA ALA A 57 17.97 -11.37 5.10
C ALA A 57 17.44 -12.81 5.03
N ASP A 58 16.13 -12.98 4.92
CA ASP A 58 15.48 -14.28 4.87
C ASP A 58 14.18 -14.26 4.04
N ILE A 59 13.78 -15.41 3.52
CA ILE A 59 12.55 -15.58 2.76
C ILE A 59 11.98 -16.99 2.92
N VAL A 60 10.71 -17.04 3.28
CA VAL A 60 9.95 -18.27 3.54
C VAL A 60 8.74 -18.30 2.63
N SER A 61 8.55 -19.39 1.89
CA SER A 61 7.33 -19.61 1.10
C SER A 61 6.16 -19.94 2.03
N LEU A 62 5.01 -19.31 1.80
CA LEU A 62 3.77 -19.50 2.56
C LEU A 62 2.75 -20.37 1.81
N GLU A 63 3.14 -20.94 0.67
CA GLU A 63 2.28 -21.82 -0.14
C GLU A 63 1.74 -23.04 0.64
N GLU A 64 2.47 -23.53 1.65
CA GLU A 64 2.03 -24.65 2.48
C GLU A 64 1.77 -24.27 3.96
N VAL A 65 1.92 -22.98 4.30
CA VAL A 65 1.75 -22.49 5.66
C VAL A 65 0.43 -21.74 5.75
N ASN A 66 -0.62 -22.44 6.16
CA ASN A 66 -1.90 -21.80 6.46
C ASN A 66 -1.85 -21.19 7.86
N GLY A 67 -1.73 -19.87 7.92
CA GLY A 67 -2.06 -19.08 9.10
C GLY A 67 -3.58 -19.03 9.34
N PRO A 68 -4.04 -18.34 10.40
CA PRO A 68 -5.48 -18.11 10.63
C PRO A 68 -6.17 -17.34 9.49
N PHE A 69 -5.38 -16.79 8.55
CA PHE A 69 -5.84 -16.05 7.37
C PHE A 69 -5.41 -16.71 6.04
N GLY A 70 -5.12 -18.03 6.03
CA GLY A 70 -4.69 -18.76 4.83
C GLY A 70 -3.20 -18.59 4.54
N HIS A 71 -2.82 -18.41 3.27
CA HIS A 71 -1.42 -18.22 2.83
C HIS A 71 -0.75 -16.93 3.35
N PHE A 72 -1.45 -16.11 4.12
CA PHE A 72 -0.94 -14.85 4.69
C PHE A 72 -1.03 -14.89 6.22
N SER A 73 -0.10 -14.24 6.93
CA SER A 73 -0.04 -14.34 8.39
C SER A 73 -0.80 -13.26 9.16
N GLU A 74 -1.19 -12.17 8.50
CA GLU A 74 -2.09 -11.15 9.05
C GLU A 74 -3.25 -10.87 8.07
N LYS A 75 -4.37 -10.36 8.61
CA LYS A 75 -5.57 -9.99 7.84
C LYS A 75 -5.25 -9.10 6.62
N TYR A 76 -4.22 -8.26 6.71
CA TYR A 76 -3.81 -7.31 5.67
C TYR A 76 -2.30 -7.22 5.45
N GLY A 77 -1.44 -8.12 5.97
CA GLY A 77 0.02 -8.00 5.84
C GLY A 77 0.65 -6.72 6.44
N LEU A 78 1.99 -6.64 6.48
CA LEU A 78 2.71 -5.40 6.88
C LEU A 78 2.67 -4.34 5.76
N LEU A 79 2.66 -4.78 4.51
CA LEU A 79 2.76 -3.92 3.34
C LEU A 79 1.59 -2.93 3.27
N GLU A 80 0.34 -3.39 3.41
CA GLU A 80 -0.83 -2.53 3.31
C GLU A 80 -0.87 -1.50 4.43
N LYS A 81 -0.35 -1.83 5.62
CA LYS A 81 -0.17 -0.84 6.70
C LYS A 81 0.88 0.20 6.31
N ASN A 82 2.02 -0.24 5.79
CA ASN A 82 3.07 0.68 5.34
C ASN A 82 2.59 1.57 4.18
N CYS A 83 1.76 1.07 3.25
CA CYS A 83 1.17 1.90 2.19
C CYS A 83 0.32 3.03 2.76
N LEU A 84 -0.49 2.76 3.81
CA LEU A 84 -1.23 3.82 4.51
C LEU A 84 -0.29 4.85 5.15
N GLU A 85 0.82 4.39 5.72
CA GLU A 85 1.82 5.25 6.40
C GLU A 85 2.69 6.05 5.42
N TRP A 86 2.95 5.54 4.22
CA TRP A 86 3.88 6.17 3.29
C TRP A 86 3.19 7.14 2.32
N GLY A 87 1.88 7.05 2.16
CA GLY A 87 1.08 8.07 1.47
C GLY A 87 0.34 7.56 0.23
N THR A 88 -0.27 8.49 -0.49
CA THR A 88 -1.13 8.24 -1.66
C THR A 88 -0.36 7.59 -2.81
N ASP A 89 0.90 7.95 -3.05
CA ASP A 89 1.75 7.33 -4.09
C ASP A 89 1.81 5.80 -3.96
N MET A 90 2.08 5.28 -2.75
CA MET A 90 2.16 3.82 -2.53
C MET A 90 0.81 3.13 -2.68
N ILE A 91 -0.28 3.84 -2.39
CA ILE A 91 -1.65 3.33 -2.57
C ILE A 91 -1.99 3.29 -4.06
N GLU A 92 -1.60 4.31 -4.83
CA GLU A 92 -1.74 4.36 -6.28
C GLU A 92 -1.02 3.19 -6.93
N GLU A 93 0.22 2.92 -6.54
CA GLU A 93 0.97 1.79 -7.08
C GLU A 93 0.31 0.44 -6.79
N VAL A 94 -0.40 0.27 -5.66
CA VAL A 94 -1.22 -0.92 -5.39
C VAL A 94 -2.45 -0.97 -6.30
N PHE A 95 -3.13 0.16 -6.51
CA PHE A 95 -4.34 0.22 -7.34
C PHE A 95 -4.07 0.09 -8.83
N ASP A 96 -2.87 0.41 -9.28
CA ASP A 96 -2.41 0.22 -10.66
C ASP A 96 -1.98 -1.23 -10.95
N THR A 97 -1.99 -2.11 -9.96
CA THR A 97 -1.68 -3.54 -10.16
C THR A 97 -2.79 -4.29 -10.88
N GLU A 98 -2.43 -5.42 -11.49
CA GLU A 98 -3.39 -6.41 -11.99
C GLU A 98 -3.75 -7.47 -10.90
N ASP A 99 -3.28 -7.30 -9.65
CA ASP A 99 -3.55 -8.22 -8.55
C ASP A 99 -4.79 -7.78 -7.74
N ASP A 100 -5.96 -8.25 -8.18
CA ASP A 100 -7.23 -7.93 -7.52
C ASP A 100 -7.27 -8.35 -6.04
N ILE A 101 -6.54 -9.41 -5.65
CA ILE A 101 -6.47 -9.85 -4.24
C ILE A 101 -5.74 -8.80 -3.40
N GLN A 102 -4.63 -8.28 -3.93
CA GLN A 102 -3.87 -7.24 -3.27
C GLN A 102 -4.68 -5.94 -3.15
N ILE A 103 -5.39 -5.56 -4.21
CA ILE A 103 -6.28 -4.40 -4.19
C ILE A 103 -7.38 -4.57 -3.13
N LEU A 104 -8.03 -5.74 -3.06
CA LEU A 104 -9.06 -6.03 -2.06
C LEU A 104 -8.51 -5.94 -0.63
N ARG A 105 -7.29 -6.44 -0.39
CA ARG A 105 -6.63 -6.32 0.92
C ARG A 105 -6.35 -4.88 1.27
N MET A 106 -5.87 -4.08 0.32
CA MET A 106 -5.61 -2.66 0.53
C MET A 106 -6.90 -1.89 0.84
N LEU A 107 -7.97 -2.12 0.07
CA LEU A 107 -9.29 -1.52 0.31
C LEU A 107 -9.83 -1.88 1.70
N ALA A 108 -9.72 -3.14 2.10
CA ALA A 108 -10.14 -3.58 3.43
C ALA A 108 -9.27 -2.96 4.55
N CYS A 109 -7.96 -2.84 4.33
CA CYS A 109 -7.04 -2.16 5.24
C CYS A 109 -7.41 -0.68 5.42
N MET A 110 -7.70 0.03 4.32
CA MET A 110 -8.18 1.42 4.36
C MET A 110 -9.50 1.54 5.12
N ASN A 111 -10.43 0.61 4.89
CA ASN A 111 -11.75 0.63 5.49
C ASN A 111 -11.71 0.42 7.02
N ASP A 112 -10.84 -0.47 7.50
CA ASP A 112 -10.61 -0.71 8.93
C ASP A 112 -9.87 0.46 9.61
N ASN A 113 -8.98 1.15 8.88
CA ASN A 113 -8.24 2.33 9.35
C ASN A 113 -8.89 3.66 8.96
N PHE A 114 -10.16 3.63 8.54
CA PHE A 114 -10.84 4.80 7.98
C PHE A 114 -10.83 6.02 8.89
N GLN A 115 -11.01 5.83 10.20
CA GLN A 115 -10.95 6.95 11.14
C GLN A 115 -9.56 7.57 11.19
N SER A 116 -8.49 6.78 11.18
CA SER A 116 -7.11 7.29 11.13
C SER A 116 -6.82 8.00 9.81
N LEU A 117 -7.32 7.48 8.69
CA LEU A 117 -7.23 8.13 7.37
C LEU A 117 -7.93 9.49 7.38
N MET A 118 -9.13 9.54 7.95
CA MET A 118 -9.87 10.79 8.13
C MET A 118 -9.10 11.73 9.06
N GLU A 119 -8.77 11.32 10.27
CA GLU A 119 -8.20 12.13 11.34
C GLU A 119 -6.72 12.52 11.14
N ARG A 120 -6.13 12.21 9.98
CA ARG A 120 -4.70 12.37 9.67
C ARG A 120 -3.76 11.59 10.59
N ALA A 121 -4.26 10.63 11.35
CA ALA A 121 -3.51 9.91 12.38
C ALA A 121 -2.81 8.66 11.82
N VAL A 122 -2.40 8.68 10.55
CA VAL A 122 -1.35 7.79 10.11
C VAL A 122 -0.09 8.65 10.02
N ASP A 123 0.80 8.47 10.99
CA ASP A 123 2.10 9.16 11.06
C ASP A 123 2.82 8.94 9.73
N GLY A 124 2.75 9.95 8.87
CA GLY A 124 3.10 9.78 7.47
C GLY A 124 4.59 9.96 7.26
N MET A 125 5.30 8.93 6.78
CA MET A 125 6.72 9.03 6.41
C MET A 125 6.93 9.66 5.02
N ALA A 126 5.86 10.10 4.35
CA ALA A 126 5.91 10.73 3.05
C ALA A 126 6.88 11.93 3.05
N PRO A 127 7.85 12.01 2.11
CA PRO A 127 8.88 13.05 2.09
C PRO A 127 8.36 14.49 2.14
N TRP A 128 7.17 14.75 1.56
CA TRP A 128 6.54 16.07 1.60
C TRP A 128 5.87 16.40 2.94
N ARG A 129 5.52 15.41 3.78
CA ARG A 129 5.09 15.61 5.17
C ARG A 129 6.26 15.91 6.09
N LEU A 130 7.44 15.31 5.81
CA LEU A 130 8.66 15.50 6.60
C LEU A 130 9.40 16.82 6.31
N GLY A 131 9.11 17.48 5.18
CA GLY A 131 9.74 18.73 4.75
C GLY A 131 9.47 19.96 5.63
N SER A 132 8.58 19.86 6.62
CA SER A 132 8.27 20.95 7.55
C SER A 132 8.41 20.49 9.00
N SER A 133 9.66 20.29 9.41
CA SER A 133 10.08 20.18 10.82
C SER A 133 9.88 21.48 11.63
N THR A 134 9.12 22.43 11.07
CA THR A 134 8.78 23.72 11.66
C THR A 134 7.30 23.63 11.98
N VAL A 135 6.96 23.70 13.27
CA VAL A 135 5.59 23.76 13.84
C VAL A 135 4.57 24.13 12.76
N GLN A 136 3.94 23.12 12.14
CA GLN A 136 2.88 23.37 11.18
C GLN A 136 1.73 23.98 11.95
N SER A 137 1.16 25.06 11.42
CA SER A 137 -0.06 25.62 11.99
C SER A 137 -1.19 24.61 11.83
N LYS A 138 -2.16 24.59 12.75
CA LYS A 138 -3.37 23.75 12.62
C LYS A 138 -4.06 23.91 11.27
N GLU A 139 -3.94 25.08 10.64
CA GLU A 139 -4.52 25.42 9.33
C GLU A 139 -3.78 24.74 8.17
N GLU A 140 -2.44 24.71 8.19
CA GLU A 140 -1.61 24.04 7.17
C GLU A 140 -1.74 22.51 7.24
N GLU A 141 -1.79 21.96 8.47
CA GLU A 141 -2.17 20.56 8.67
C GLU A 141 -3.53 20.36 8.01
N ASP A 142 -4.51 21.21 8.34
CA ASP A 142 -5.88 21.23 7.83
C ASP A 142 -6.09 21.31 6.33
N GLU A 143 -5.16 21.86 5.57
CA GLU A 143 -5.16 21.85 4.11
C GLU A 143 -4.56 20.55 3.55
N GLN A 144 -3.43 20.06 4.08
CA GLN A 144 -2.74 18.88 3.54
C GLN A 144 -3.60 17.61 3.57
N GLY A 145 -4.35 17.38 4.65
CA GLY A 145 -5.27 16.23 4.68
C GLY A 145 -6.52 16.41 3.83
N TYR A 146 -6.87 17.62 3.38
CA TYR A 146 -7.91 17.76 2.36
C TYR A 146 -7.38 17.30 1.00
N ILE A 147 -6.15 17.68 0.66
CA ILE A 147 -5.46 17.23 -0.56
C ILE A 147 -5.34 15.71 -0.58
N TYR A 148 -4.86 15.11 0.52
CA TYR A 148 -4.74 13.65 0.64
C TYR A 148 -6.08 12.92 0.42
N MET A 149 -7.18 13.43 0.98
CA MET A 149 -8.49 12.81 0.81
C MET A 149 -9.04 12.98 -0.61
N GLU A 150 -8.76 14.11 -1.26
CA GLU A 150 -9.14 14.35 -2.66
C GLU A 150 -8.35 13.43 -3.61
N GLU A 151 -7.08 13.16 -3.33
CA GLU A 151 -6.27 12.16 -4.05
C GLU A 151 -6.85 10.75 -3.88
N LEU A 152 -7.16 10.34 -2.65
CA LEU A 152 -7.81 9.05 -2.38
C LEU A 152 -9.16 8.91 -3.12
N GLU A 153 -9.98 9.96 -3.10
CA GLU A 153 -11.26 10.00 -3.82
C GLU A 153 -11.07 9.81 -5.34
N ASN A 154 -10.12 10.53 -5.94
CA ASN A 154 -9.80 10.42 -7.36
C ASN A 154 -9.29 9.03 -7.75
N MET A 155 -8.43 8.43 -6.91
CA MET A 155 -7.94 7.08 -7.11
C MET A 155 -9.07 6.04 -7.04
N LEU A 156 -9.96 6.14 -6.05
CA LEU A 156 -11.11 5.23 -5.93
C LEU A 156 -12.10 5.39 -7.10
N HIS A 157 -12.35 6.61 -7.57
CA HIS A 157 -13.15 6.83 -8.78
C HIS A 157 -12.52 6.16 -10.01
N THR A 158 -11.20 6.24 -10.15
CA THR A 158 -10.45 5.61 -11.25
C THR A 158 -10.57 4.09 -11.16
N LEU A 159 -10.36 3.52 -9.97
CA LEU A 159 -10.48 2.09 -9.71
C LEU A 159 -11.90 1.59 -10.05
N VAL A 160 -12.95 2.28 -9.58
CA VAL A 160 -14.35 1.95 -9.87
C VAL A 160 -14.68 2.00 -11.35
N LYS A 161 -14.05 2.91 -12.10
CA LYS A 161 -14.33 3.13 -13.52
C LYS A 161 -13.66 2.11 -14.43
N TYR A 162 -12.45 1.66 -14.07
CA TYR A 162 -11.60 0.90 -14.98
C TYR A 162 -11.30 -0.53 -14.53
N ASN A 163 -11.43 -0.86 -13.24
CA ASN A 163 -11.25 -2.24 -12.78
C ASN A 163 -12.41 -3.13 -13.27
N ARG A 164 -12.08 -4.38 -13.64
CA ARG A 164 -13.03 -5.35 -14.23
C ARG A 164 -13.58 -6.34 -13.21
N ASP A 165 -12.98 -6.44 -12.04
CA ASP A 165 -13.42 -7.30 -10.95
C ASP A 165 -14.59 -6.64 -10.20
N ASP A 166 -15.73 -7.32 -10.18
CA ASP A 166 -16.96 -6.81 -9.57
C ASP A 166 -16.84 -6.65 -8.04
N GLU A 167 -16.00 -7.46 -7.39
CA GLU A 167 -15.78 -7.40 -5.93
C GLU A 167 -14.93 -6.18 -5.58
N VAL A 168 -13.83 -5.95 -6.32
CA VAL A 168 -13.00 -4.74 -6.20
C VAL A 168 -13.85 -3.48 -6.38
N VAL A 169 -14.63 -3.43 -7.46
CA VAL A 169 -15.49 -2.27 -7.76
C VAL A 169 -16.53 -2.04 -6.66
N LYS A 170 -17.10 -3.10 -6.09
CA LYS A 170 -18.07 -3.01 -5.01
C LYS A 170 -17.44 -2.46 -3.73
N GLU A 171 -16.30 -2.98 -3.31
CA GLU A 171 -15.63 -2.52 -2.09
C GLU A 171 -15.10 -1.09 -2.25
N ALA A 172 -14.57 -0.74 -3.42
CA ALA A 172 -14.12 0.61 -3.74
C ALA A 172 -15.26 1.64 -3.69
N LYS A 173 -16.45 1.31 -4.22
CA LYS A 173 -17.65 2.16 -4.10
C LYS A 173 -18.07 2.38 -2.65
N GLY A 174 -18.07 1.32 -1.83
CA GLY A 174 -18.42 1.43 -0.42
C GLY A 174 -17.47 2.35 0.35
N LEU A 175 -16.16 2.29 0.05
CA LEU A 175 -15.19 3.19 0.65
C LEU A 175 -15.33 4.63 0.15
N LEU A 176 -15.58 4.82 -1.15
CA LEU A 176 -15.81 6.12 -1.77
C LEU A 176 -17.00 6.85 -1.13
N GLU A 177 -18.15 6.18 -0.97
CA GLU A 177 -19.34 6.74 -0.31
C GLU A 177 -19.01 7.22 1.11
N ARG A 178 -18.24 6.43 1.87
CA ARG A 178 -17.80 6.82 3.23
C ARG A 178 -16.89 8.05 3.21
N ILE A 179 -15.98 8.15 2.25
CA ILE A 179 -15.08 9.31 2.09
C ILE A 179 -15.89 10.58 1.77
N GLU A 180 -16.81 10.51 0.80
CA GLU A 180 -17.68 11.61 0.41
C GLU A 180 -18.50 12.12 1.61
N GLU A 181 -19.11 11.21 2.37
CA GLU A 181 -19.86 11.55 3.59
C GLU A 181 -18.95 12.20 4.65
N GLY A 182 -17.76 11.65 4.87
CA GLY A 182 -16.77 12.17 5.81
C GLY A 182 -16.30 13.59 5.46
N MET A 183 -16.04 13.84 4.18
CA MET A 183 -15.64 15.16 3.69
C MET A 183 -16.78 16.18 3.76
N ALA A 184 -18.01 15.77 3.40
CA ALA A 184 -19.18 16.64 3.51
C ALA A 184 -19.44 17.09 4.97
N GLN A 185 -19.25 16.19 5.94
CA GLN A 185 -19.36 16.54 7.36
C GLN A 185 -18.27 17.52 7.81
N ARG A 186 -17.06 17.42 7.28
CA ARG A 186 -15.95 18.35 7.59
C ARG A 186 -16.15 19.73 7.00
N ARG A 187 -16.64 19.82 5.75
CA ARG A 187 -16.98 21.11 5.12
C ARG A 187 -18.00 21.88 5.95
N LYS A 188 -19.06 21.20 6.41
CA LYS A 188 -20.09 21.79 7.31
C LYS A 188 -19.56 22.27 8.67
N ARG A 189 -18.43 21.76 9.15
CA ARG A 189 -17.82 22.20 10.44
C ARG A 189 -16.94 23.45 10.27
N ARG A 190 -16.60 23.83 9.04
CA ARG A 190 -15.76 25.00 8.71
C ARG A 190 -16.56 26.23 8.27
N GLU A 191 -17.84 26.05 7.89
CA GLU A 191 -18.82 27.11 7.61
C GLU A 191 -19.48 27.62 8.90
#